data_AF-A0A7K2M0B5-F1
#
_entry.id   AF-A0A7K2M0B5-F1
#
_cell.length_a   1.000
_cell.length_b   1.000
_cell.length_c   1.000
_cell.angle_alpha   90.00
_cell.angle_beta   90.00
_cell.angle_gamma   90.00
#
_symmetry.space_group_name_H-M   'P 1'
#
loop_
_entity.id
_entity.type
_entity.pdbx_description
1 polymer ?
#
loop_
_entity_poly.entity_id
_entity_poly.type
_entity_poly.pdbx_seq_one_letter_code
_entity_poly.pdbx_strand_id
1 'polypeptide(L)'
;VYAPGFERVLEQPLAGAVPVPPAARLVVTEGNYLLLDEGPWARVRAELDEVWFCELDETERVRRLVARHEEFGKGHDEAVAWVLGTDRRNADLVSATRDRADLIVPDPAVPPTR
;
A
#
# COMPACT_ATOMS: atom_id res chain seq x y z
N VAL A 1 21.44 -5.06 -6.34
CA VAL A 1 20.39 -5.74 -7.13
C VAL A 1 19.51 -4.70 -7.81
N TYR A 2 18.69 -5.08 -8.79
CA TYR A 2 17.70 -4.18 -9.39
C TYR A 2 16.30 -4.71 -9.10
N ALA A 3 15.45 -3.89 -8.49
CA ALA A 3 14.06 -4.20 -8.21
C ALA A 3 13.16 -3.66 -9.35
N PRO A 4 12.01 -4.30 -9.63
CA PRO A 4 11.02 -3.74 -10.54
C PRO A 4 10.37 -2.49 -9.94
N GLY A 5 10.00 -1.54 -10.80
CA GLY A 5 9.12 -0.43 -10.46
C GLY A 5 7.75 -0.61 -11.10
N PHE A 6 6.75 0.18 -10.71
CA PHE A 6 5.44 0.19 -11.36
C PHE A 6 5.19 1.58 -11.97
N GLU A 7 4.98 1.62 -13.29
CA GLU A 7 4.70 2.86 -14.01
C GLU A 7 3.18 3.07 -14.05
N ARG A 8 2.72 4.26 -13.62
CA ARG A 8 1.31 4.53 -13.32
C ARG A 8 0.49 4.97 -14.54
N VAL A 9 1.13 5.45 -15.60
CA VAL A 9 0.49 5.84 -16.86
C VAL A 9 0.29 4.61 -17.77
N LEU A 10 1.27 3.71 -17.79
CA LEU A 10 1.28 2.48 -18.57
C LEU A 10 0.59 1.31 -17.83
N GLU A 11 0.37 1.46 -16.52
CA GLU A 11 -0.15 0.44 -15.61
C GLU A 11 0.63 -0.89 -15.67
N GLN A 12 1.97 -0.79 -15.79
CA GLN A 12 2.83 -1.95 -16.02
C GLN A 12 4.06 -1.97 -15.11
N PRO A 13 4.54 -3.19 -14.78
CA PRO A 13 5.83 -3.34 -14.12
C PRO A 13 6.98 -3.05 -15.09
N LEU A 14 7.90 -2.19 -14.66
CA LEU A 14 9.15 -1.92 -15.35
C LEU A 14 10.29 -2.70 -14.68
N ALA A 15 10.82 -3.68 -15.40
CA ALA A 15 11.91 -4.51 -14.90
C ALA A 15 13.17 -3.66 -14.63
N GLY A 16 13.74 -3.85 -13.43
CA GLY A 16 15.00 -3.23 -13.04
C GLY A 16 14.98 -1.70 -12.90
N ALA A 17 13.81 -1.10 -12.69
CA ALA A 17 13.68 0.36 -12.57
C ALA A 17 14.32 0.93 -11.30
N VAL A 18 14.49 0.13 -10.23
CA VAL A 18 14.97 0.61 -8.93
C VAL A 18 16.30 -0.05 -8.58
N PRO A 19 17.44 0.67 -8.66
CA PRO A 19 18.74 0.14 -8.25
C PRO A 19 18.84 0.10 -6.71
N VAL A 20 19.25 -1.05 -6.17
CA VAL A 20 19.64 -1.22 -4.77
C VAL A 20 21.15 -1.48 -4.73
N PRO A 21 21.97 -0.46 -4.42
CA PRO A 21 23.42 -0.61 -4.41
C PRO A 21 23.88 -1.48 -3.22
N PRO A 22 25.03 -2.17 -3.31
CA PRO A 22 25.58 -2.93 -2.19
C PRO A 22 25.86 -2.08 -0.93
N ALA A 23 26.01 -0.76 -1.11
CA ALA A 23 26.22 0.18 -0.02
C ALA A 23 24.93 0.59 0.72
N ALA A 24 23.75 0.22 0.21
CA ALA A 24 22.48 0.51 0.89
C ALA A 24 22.47 -0.17 2.27
N ARG A 25 22.23 0.61 3.32
CA ARG A 25 22.16 0.13 4.72
C ARG A 25 20.73 -0.08 5.20
N LEU A 26 19.77 0.57 4.56
CA LEU A 26 18.35 0.49 4.84
C LEU A 26 17.60 0.40 3.50
N VAL A 27 16.65 -0.52 3.42
CA VAL A 27 15.72 -0.65 2.31
C VAL A 27 14.32 -0.56 2.88
N VAL A 28 13.54 0.41 2.41
CA VAL A 28 12.12 0.51 2.72
C VAL A 28 11.36 -0.05 1.54
N THR A 29 10.53 -1.06 1.80
CA THR A 29 9.59 -1.60 0.82
C THR A 29 8.16 -1.34 1.31
N GLU A 30 7.27 -1.04 0.37
CA GLU A 30 5.86 -0.76 0.65
C GLU A 30 4.97 -1.72 -0.14
N GLY A 31 3.81 -2.02 0.43
CA GLY A 31 2.83 -2.88 -0.21
C GLY A 31 1.69 -3.27 0.72
N ASN A 32 0.56 -3.64 0.13
CA ASN A 32 -0.64 -4.00 0.90
C ASN A 32 -0.51 -5.34 1.63
N TYR A 33 0.25 -6.29 1.08
CA TYR A 33 0.23 -7.71 1.51
C TYR A 33 1.48 -8.16 2.26
N LEU A 34 2.30 -7.22 2.78
CA LEU A 34 3.55 -7.56 3.48
C LEU A 34 3.31 -8.41 4.74
N LEU A 35 2.12 -8.30 5.32
CA LEU A 35 1.69 -9.01 6.53
C LEU A 35 0.75 -10.17 6.27
N LEU A 36 0.48 -10.55 5.01
CA LEU A 36 -0.42 -11.67 4.70
C LEU A 36 0.32 -13.01 4.87
N ASP A 37 -0.25 -13.96 5.63
CA ASP A 37 0.32 -15.32 5.87
C ASP A 37 -0.16 -16.37 4.88
N GLU A 38 -0.92 -15.97 3.87
CA GLU A 38 -1.52 -16.89 2.92
C GLU A 38 -0.88 -16.82 1.53
N GLY A 39 -0.87 -17.97 0.85
CA GLY A 39 -0.45 -18.10 -0.53
C GLY A 39 0.99 -17.61 -0.79
N PRO A 40 1.24 -16.90 -1.90
CA PRO A 40 2.60 -16.49 -2.27
C PRO A 40 3.20 -15.43 -1.34
N TRP A 41 2.38 -14.78 -0.49
CA TRP A 41 2.79 -13.71 0.40
C TRP A 41 3.27 -14.20 1.77
N ALA A 42 2.95 -15.46 2.13
CA ALA A 42 3.26 -16.04 3.43
C ALA A 42 4.73 -15.92 3.87
N ARG A 43 5.65 -15.92 2.90
CA ARG A 43 7.09 -15.81 3.13
C ARG A 43 7.57 -14.38 3.40
N VAL A 44 6.82 -13.35 3.01
CA VAL A 44 7.30 -11.97 2.96
C VAL A 44 7.66 -11.43 4.34
N ARG A 45 6.80 -11.64 5.35
CA ARG A 45 7.06 -11.13 6.70
C ARG A 45 8.39 -11.59 7.27
N ALA A 46 8.82 -12.82 6.96
CA ALA A 46 10.09 -13.37 7.48
C ALA A 46 11.34 -12.75 6.83
N GLU A 47 11.19 -12.10 5.68
CA GLU A 47 12.28 -11.41 4.96
C GLU A 47 12.43 -9.94 5.38
N LEU A 48 11.60 -9.46 6.30
CA LEU A 48 11.56 -8.07 6.76
C LEU A 48 11.97 -7.98 8.23
N ASP A 49 12.94 -7.11 8.52
CA ASP A 49 13.38 -6.83 9.90
C ASP A 49 12.26 -6.19 10.73
N GLU A 50 11.51 -5.27 10.13
CA GLU A 50 10.42 -4.54 10.76
C GLU A 50 9.33 -4.20 9.73
N VAL A 51 8.06 -4.27 10.12
CA VAL A 51 6.90 -3.98 9.28
C VAL A 51 5.92 -3.10 10.03
N TRP A 52 5.59 -1.94 9.43
CA TRP A 52 4.69 -0.96 10.01
C TRP A 52 3.36 -0.95 9.27
N PHE A 53 2.26 -0.95 10.04
CA PHE A 53 0.92 -0.83 9.48
C PHE A 53 0.46 0.62 9.57
N CYS A 54 0.21 1.25 8.42
CA CYS A 54 -0.34 2.60 8.34
C CYS A 54 -1.86 2.54 8.53
N GLU A 55 -2.33 2.94 9.71
CA GLU A 55 -3.74 2.99 10.07
C GLU A 55 -4.36 4.33 9.64
N LEU A 56 -5.37 4.24 8.78
CA LEU A 56 -6.13 5.37 8.29
C LEU A 56 -7.62 5.14 8.59
N ASP A 57 -8.31 6.20 9.01
CA ASP A 57 -9.76 6.17 9.16
C ASP A 57 -10.45 5.70 7.86
N GLU A 58 -11.45 4.83 8.00
CA GLU A 58 -12.09 4.20 6.85
C GLU A 58 -12.80 5.23 5.97
N THR A 59 -13.45 6.23 6.57
CA THR A 59 -14.16 7.28 5.85
C THR A 59 -13.18 8.13 5.06
N GLU A 60 -12.05 8.47 5.67
CA GLU A 60 -10.99 9.22 5.00
C GLU A 60 -10.32 8.41 3.89
N ARG A 61 -10.10 7.10 4.08
CA ARG A 61 -9.60 6.21 3.03
C ARG A 61 -10.55 6.18 1.82
N VAL A 62 -11.85 6.01 2.05
CA VAL A 62 -12.85 6.01 0.98
C VAL A 62 -12.85 7.35 0.25
N ARG A 63 -12.85 8.48 0.98
CA ARG A 63 -12.81 9.82 0.41
C ARG A 63 -11.59 10.02 -0.50
N ARG A 64 -10.39 9.63 -0.04
CA ARG A 64 -9.14 9.75 -0.82
C ARG A 64 -9.15 8.88 -2.07
N LEU A 65 -9.69 7.65 -1.99
CA LEU A 65 -9.75 6.74 -3.14
C LEU A 65 -10.74 7.21 -4.20
N VAL A 66 -11.91 7.69 -3.80
CA VAL A 66 -12.91 8.26 -4.74
C VAL A 66 -12.30 9.46 -5.46
N ALA A 67 -11.72 10.41 -4.72
CA ALA A 67 -11.07 11.59 -5.31
C ALA A 67 -9.96 11.20 -6.30
N ARG A 68 -9.16 10.18 -5.98
CA ARG A 68 -8.12 9.68 -6.89
C ARG A 68 -8.71 9.10 -8.17
N HIS A 69 -9.80 8.32 -8.08
CA HIS A 69 -10.45 7.77 -9.28
C HIS A 69 -11.04 8.88 -10.17
N GLU A 70 -11.61 9.93 -9.57
CA GLU A 70 -12.10 11.10 -10.29
C GLU A 70 -10.98 11.87 -10.98
N GLU A 71 -9.82 12.00 -10.35
CA GLU A 71 -8.63 12.61 -10.95
C GLU A 71 -8.17 11.85 -12.21
N PHE A 72 -8.33 10.53 -12.23
CA PHE A 72 -8.09 9.69 -13.41
C PHE A 72 -9.28 9.61 -14.37
N GLY A 73 -10.31 10.46 -14.22
CA GLY A 73 -11.39 10.65 -15.16
C GLY A 73 -12.62 9.76 -14.95
N LYS A 74 -12.69 9.00 -13.85
CA LYS A 74 -13.84 8.16 -13.51
C LYS A 74 -15.00 9.01 -12.99
N GLY A 75 -16.24 8.69 -13.39
CA GLY A 75 -17.42 9.37 -12.84
C GLY A 75 -17.61 9.07 -11.35
N HIS A 76 -18.15 10.02 -10.58
CA HIS A 76 -18.29 9.93 -9.13
C HIS A 76 -18.96 8.62 -8.66
N ASP A 77 -20.16 8.33 -9.16
CA ASP A 77 -20.92 7.13 -8.76
C ASP A 77 -20.16 5.83 -9.08
N GLU A 78 -19.45 5.81 -10.20
CA GLU A 78 -18.62 4.68 -10.63
C GLU A 78 -17.37 4.53 -9.74
N ALA A 79 -16.77 5.65 -9.33
CA ALA A 79 -15.65 5.67 -8.39
C ALA A 79 -16.09 5.15 -7.01
N VAL A 80 -17.23 5.62 -6.49
CA VAL A 80 -17.81 5.15 -5.24
C VAL A 80 -18.10 3.65 -5.31
N ALA A 81 -18.76 3.18 -6.36
CA ALA A 81 -19.08 1.76 -6.54
C ALA A 81 -17.80 0.89 -6.59
N TRP A 82 -16.74 1.37 -7.25
CA TRP A 82 -15.46 0.66 -7.30
C TRP A 82 -14.80 0.56 -5.92
N VAL A 83 -14.73 1.67 -5.20
CA VAL A 83 -14.08 1.76 -3.88
C VAL A 83 -14.80 0.91 -2.84
N LEU A 84 -16.14 0.88 -2.88
CA LEU A 84 -16.95 0.05 -1.99
C LEU A 84 -16.98 -1.43 -2.38
N GLY A 85 -16.53 -1.77 -3.59
CA GLY A 85 -16.44 -3.14 -4.10
C GLY A 85 -15.05 -3.74 -3.91
N THR A 86 -14.23 -3.66 -4.95
CA THR A 86 -12.93 -4.33 -5.03
C THR A 86 -11.96 -3.82 -3.98
N ASP A 87 -11.84 -2.49 -3.85
CA ASP A 87 -10.89 -1.90 -2.90
C ASP A 87 -11.29 -2.17 -1.44
N ARG A 88 -12.60 -2.29 -1.17
CA ARG A 88 -13.09 -2.64 0.17
C ARG A 88 -12.68 -4.05 0.56
N ARG A 89 -12.91 -5.05 -0.30
CA ARG A 89 -12.49 -6.44 -0.01
C ARG A 89 -10.99 -6.54 0.24
N ASN A 90 -10.21 -5.81 -0.55
CA ASN A 90 -8.77 -5.75 -0.35
C ASN A 90 -8.41 -5.08 0.99
N ALA A 91 -9.03 -3.95 1.31
CA ALA A 91 -8.81 -3.26 2.58
C ALA A 91 -9.18 -4.12 3.79
N ASP A 92 -10.28 -4.89 3.72
CA ASP A 92 -10.70 -5.79 4.79
C ASP A 92 -9.66 -6.91 5.00
N LEU A 93 -9.16 -7.51 3.91
CA LEU A 93 -8.09 -8.53 3.96
C LEU A 93 -6.82 -7.97 4.61
N VAL A 94 -6.37 -6.78 4.19
CA VAL A 94 -5.18 -6.12 4.73
C VAL A 94 -5.38 -5.77 6.20
N SER A 95 -6.53 -5.21 6.56
CA SER A 95 -6.84 -4.79 7.94
C SER A 95 -6.85 -5.97 8.92
N ALA A 96 -7.26 -7.16 8.47
CA ALA A 96 -7.22 -8.38 9.29
C ALA A 96 -5.78 -8.79 9.69
N THR A 97 -4.75 -8.28 9.00
CA THR A 97 -3.34 -8.57 9.29
C THR A 97 -2.68 -7.55 10.21
N ARG A 98 -3.39 -6.48 10.61
CA ARG A 98 -2.89 -5.35 11.40
C ARG A 98 -2.09 -5.76 12.64
N ASP A 99 -2.59 -6.72 13.41
CA ASP A 99 -1.99 -7.12 14.69
C ASP A 99 -0.67 -7.89 14.54
N ARG A 100 -0.22 -8.13 13.30
CA ARG A 100 1.07 -8.76 12.97
C ARG A 100 2.18 -7.75 12.68
N ALA A 101 1.85 -6.47 12.66
CA ALA A 101 2.82 -5.40 12.49
C ALA A 101 3.64 -5.18 13.77
N ASP A 102 4.88 -4.73 13.59
CA ASP A 102 5.74 -4.35 14.72
C ASP A 102 5.33 -2.99 15.29
N LEU A 103 4.73 -2.13 14.46
CA LEU A 103 4.21 -0.82 14.83
C LEU A 103 2.94 -0.47 14.06
N ILE A 104 1.99 0.16 14.74
CA ILE A 104 0.85 0.82 14.10
C ILE A 104 1.10 2.33 14.03
N VAL A 105 0.98 2.89 12.83
CA VAL A 105 1.21 4.30 12.54
C VAL A 105 -0.12 4.96 12.21
N PRO A 106 -0.71 5.78 13.10
CA PRO A 106 -2.02 6.40 12.88
C PRO A 106 -1.94 7.63 11.94
N ASP A 107 -3.03 7.99 11.27
CA ASP A 107 -3.14 9.27 10.54
C ASP A 107 -3.63 10.42 11.45
N PRO A 108 -3.00 11.62 11.42
CA PRO A 108 -1.72 11.96 10.79
C PRO A 108 -0.52 11.63 11.70
N ALA A 109 0.38 10.77 11.22
CA ALA A 109 1.63 10.45 11.91
C ALA A 109 2.66 11.58 11.80
N VAL A 110 2.57 12.39 10.75
CA VAL A 110 3.42 13.55 10.53
C VAL A 110 2.61 14.81 10.87
N PRO A 111 3.00 15.59 11.90
CA PRO A 111 2.34 16.85 12.17
C PRO A 111 2.50 17.79 10.95
N PRO A 112 1.49 18.63 10.63
CA PRO A 112 1.59 19.55 9.51
C PRO A 112 2.83 20.42 9.67
N THR A 113 3.64 20.49 8.61
CA THR A 113 4.78 21.40 8.51
C THR A 113 4.29 22.82 8.79
N ARG A 114 4.89 23.47 9.80
CA ARG A 114 4.65 24.88 10.14
C ARG A 114 5.13 25.81 9.05
#